data_AF-M8A7I9-F1
#
_entry.id   AF-M8A7I9-F1
#
_cell.length_a   1.000
_cell.length_b   1.000
_cell.length_c   1.000
_cell.angle_alpha   90.00
_cell.angle_beta   90.00
_cell.angle_gamma   90.00
#
_symmetry.space_group_name_H-M   'P 1'
#
loop_
_entity.id
_entity.type
_entity.pdbx_description
1 polymer ?
#
loop_
_entity_poly.entity_id
_entity_poly.type
_entity_poly.pdbx_seq_one_letter_code
_entity_poly.pdbx_strand_id
1 'polypeptide(L)'
;MAVKWLKATSSMPSWSDTEPAGLGGDSVLDIVKVSFAPASVDSWVANAVASLSRLINEYGLDGVDVDYERFAAGVSVDTFVECVGRLLTRLKAAFPNITTSIAPFEDDTVQRYYRALWSRYSGVIDYVNFQFYGYGANTDVPTYVMFYDRQTGFYPGARVLASLQTGKTTEELGLLSPDQGIAAAKELLRQNKLPGFFIWSADSSKQSTYKFTYETRAQEIVANH
;
A
#
# COMPACT_ATOMS: atom_id res chain seq x y z
N MET A 1 -6.52 -2.83 9.72
CA MET A 1 -6.16 -2.71 8.29
C MET A 1 -5.19 -3.85 7.99
N ALA A 2 -5.64 -4.90 7.30
CA ALA A 2 -4.77 -5.99 6.87
C ALA A 2 -4.62 -5.91 5.35
N VAL A 3 -3.46 -5.47 4.89
CA VAL A 3 -3.10 -5.52 3.47
C VAL A 3 -2.46 -6.88 3.23
N LYS A 4 -3.07 -7.70 2.38
CA LYS A 4 -2.48 -8.97 1.96
C LYS A 4 -1.55 -8.74 0.77
N TRP A 5 -0.29 -9.06 0.98
CA TRP A 5 0.76 -9.01 -0.05
C TRP A 5 0.84 -10.34 -0.78
N LEU A 6 0.93 -10.29 -2.11
CA LEU A 6 1.25 -11.46 -2.92
C LEU A 6 2.61 -11.24 -3.58
N LYS A 7 3.59 -12.09 -3.26
CA LYS A 7 4.95 -12.07 -3.81
C LYS A 7 5.15 -13.23 -4.77
N ALA A 8 5.72 -12.97 -5.94
CA ALA A 8 6.21 -14.02 -6.84
C ALA A 8 7.57 -14.54 -6.34
N THR A 9 7.75 -15.85 -6.22
CA THR A 9 9.09 -16.47 -6.09
C THR A 9 9.20 -17.70 -6.98
N SER A 10 10.37 -17.87 -7.60
CA SER A 10 10.62 -18.82 -8.70
C SER A 10 10.95 -20.26 -8.26
N SER A 11 10.58 -20.69 -7.05
CA SER A 11 10.85 -22.07 -6.60
C SER A 11 9.92 -22.54 -5.46
N MET A 12 8.88 -23.31 -5.81
CA MET A 12 7.99 -24.13 -4.94
C MET A 12 7.24 -23.39 -3.79
N PRO A 13 6.07 -23.89 -3.31
CA PRO A 13 5.09 -23.07 -2.60
C PRO A 13 5.45 -22.93 -1.11
N SER A 14 6.48 -22.16 -0.79
CA SER A 14 6.61 -21.56 0.53
C SER A 14 6.07 -20.14 0.46
N TRP A 15 4.84 -19.98 0.92
CA TRP A 15 4.14 -18.72 1.08
C TRP A 15 4.92 -17.81 2.04
N SER A 16 5.17 -16.57 1.66
CA SER A 16 5.46 -15.51 2.63
C SER A 16 4.23 -14.60 2.66
N ASP A 17 3.20 -15.01 3.43
CA ASP A 17 2.15 -14.08 3.81
C ASP A 17 2.81 -13.06 4.76
N THR A 18 2.98 -11.82 4.30
CA THR A 18 3.39 -10.72 5.17
C THR A 18 2.15 -10.23 5.92
N GLU A 19 2.25 -10.14 7.24
CA GLU A 19 1.26 -9.60 8.17
C GLU A 19 1.73 -8.22 8.66
N PRO A 20 1.51 -7.14 7.89
CA PRO A 20 2.00 -5.83 8.26
C PRO A 20 1.10 -5.13 9.30
N ALA A 21 1.70 -4.28 10.13
CA ALA A 21 0.97 -3.22 10.82
C ALA A 21 0.68 -2.05 9.84
N GLY A 22 -0.59 -1.75 9.58
CA GLY A 22 -1.00 -0.55 8.85
C GLY A 22 -1.04 0.70 9.75
N LEU A 23 -0.41 1.79 9.31
CA LEU A 23 -0.35 3.08 9.99
C LEU A 23 -1.16 4.13 9.25
N GLY A 24 -2.16 4.72 9.91
CA GLY A 24 -3.01 5.75 9.31
C GLY A 24 -4.42 5.23 9.06
N GLY A 25 -4.80 5.13 7.78
CA GLY A 25 -6.15 4.87 7.28
C GLY A 25 -7.00 6.15 7.18
N ASP A 26 -8.22 6.01 6.65
CA ASP A 26 -9.17 7.11 6.50
C ASP A 26 -9.70 7.63 7.84
N SER A 27 -10.08 6.72 8.75
CA SER A 27 -10.75 7.06 10.01
C SER A 27 -10.58 6.03 11.11
N VAL A 28 -10.85 6.45 12.36
CA VAL A 28 -11.04 5.57 13.52
C VAL A 28 -12.53 5.45 13.79
N LEU A 29 -13.03 4.22 13.75
CA LEU A 29 -14.43 3.85 14.00
C LEU A 29 -15.45 4.56 13.07
N ASP A 30 -15.03 5.00 11.88
CA ASP A 30 -15.84 5.81 10.95
C ASP A 30 -16.33 7.15 11.53
N ILE A 31 -15.77 7.58 12.67
CA ILE A 31 -16.19 8.79 13.40
C ILE A 31 -15.13 9.89 13.28
N VAL A 32 -13.86 9.55 13.50
CA VAL A 32 -12.77 10.54 13.54
C VAL A 32 -11.83 10.30 12.39
N LYS A 33 -11.69 11.29 11.50
CA LYS A 33 -10.71 11.23 10.41
C LYS A 33 -9.29 11.20 10.96
N VAL A 34 -8.48 10.25 10.49
CA VAL A 34 -7.08 10.15 10.91
C VAL A 34 -6.28 11.17 10.12
N SER A 35 -5.59 12.07 10.82
CA SER A 35 -4.65 13.00 10.21
C SER A 35 -3.27 12.82 10.81
N PHE A 36 -2.24 12.84 9.98
CA PHE A 36 -0.87 12.89 10.42
C PHE A 36 -0.61 14.23 11.13
N ALA A 37 -0.37 14.17 12.44
CA ALA A 37 -0.30 15.33 13.33
C ALA A 37 0.81 15.16 14.41
N PRO A 38 2.09 15.22 14.03
CA PRO A 38 3.19 15.10 14.98
C PRO A 38 3.33 16.37 15.83
N ALA A 39 3.59 16.21 17.13
CA ALA A 39 3.96 17.33 18.01
C ALA A 39 5.39 17.85 17.71
N SER A 40 6.32 16.93 17.47
CA SER A 40 7.64 17.18 16.92
C SER A 40 8.13 15.93 16.21
N VAL A 41 9.12 16.08 15.32
CA VAL A 41 9.71 14.91 14.62
C VAL A 41 10.26 13.91 15.64
N ASP A 42 11.07 14.37 16.60
CA ASP A 42 11.72 13.46 17.54
C ASP A 42 10.74 12.74 18.47
N SER A 43 9.74 13.44 19.00
CA SER A 43 8.75 12.83 19.89
C SER A 43 7.87 11.83 19.13
N TRP A 44 7.45 12.17 17.91
CA TRP A 44 6.65 11.27 17.07
C TRP A 44 7.44 10.01 16.70
N VAL A 45 8.70 10.16 16.23
CA VAL A 45 9.56 9.03 15.86
C VAL A 45 9.83 8.14 17.06
N ALA A 46 10.19 8.70 18.22
CA ALA A 46 10.46 7.91 19.42
C ALA A 46 9.24 7.10 19.85
N ASN A 47 8.06 7.72 19.89
CA ASN A 47 6.82 7.07 20.27
C ASN A 47 6.41 5.99 19.26
N ALA A 48 6.47 6.29 17.96
CA ALA A 48 6.09 5.37 16.89
C ALA A 48 7.02 4.14 16.85
N VAL A 49 8.34 4.33 16.95
CA VAL A 49 9.30 3.21 17.01
C VAL A 49 9.01 2.35 18.23
N ALA A 50 8.81 2.95 19.41
CA ALA A 50 8.58 2.20 20.63
C ALA A 50 7.26 1.42 20.59
N SER A 51 6.17 2.01 20.10
CA SER A 51 4.87 1.33 20.03
C SER A 51 4.84 0.25 18.96
N LEU A 52 5.34 0.53 17.75
CA LEU A 52 5.37 -0.45 16.67
C LEU A 52 6.30 -1.62 16.99
N SER A 53 7.46 -1.36 17.59
CA SER A 53 8.36 -2.45 18.03
C SER A 53 7.68 -3.38 19.03
N ARG A 54 6.80 -2.87 19.90
CA ARG A 54 6.02 -3.72 20.80
C ARG A 54 5.00 -4.56 20.03
N LEU A 55 4.22 -3.95 19.14
CA LEU A 55 3.23 -4.66 18.32
C LEU A 55 3.87 -5.73 17.44
N ILE A 56 5.00 -5.41 16.81
CA ILE A 56 5.80 -6.34 16.00
C ILE A 56 6.18 -7.58 16.82
N ASN A 57 6.72 -7.39 18.03
CA ASN A 57 7.11 -8.51 18.88
C ASN A 57 5.90 -9.27 19.45
N GLU A 58 4.84 -8.57 19.85
CA GLU A 58 3.66 -9.16 20.49
C GLU A 58 2.86 -10.03 19.53
N TYR A 59 2.69 -9.57 18.28
CA TYR A 59 1.88 -10.25 17.28
C TYR A 59 2.70 -10.99 16.22
N GLY A 60 4.04 -10.93 16.28
CA GLY A 60 4.92 -11.57 15.30
C GLY A 60 4.84 -10.94 13.91
N LEU A 61 4.52 -9.64 13.83
CA LEU A 61 4.36 -8.94 12.56
C LEU A 61 5.68 -8.85 11.82
N ASP A 62 5.66 -9.06 10.52
CA ASP A 62 6.83 -9.04 9.65
C ASP A 62 6.83 -7.85 8.67
N GLY A 63 5.90 -6.91 8.86
CA GLY A 63 5.86 -5.68 8.07
C GLY A 63 5.24 -4.45 8.72
N VAL A 64 5.46 -3.30 8.08
CA VAL A 64 4.79 -2.02 8.37
C VAL A 64 4.40 -1.34 7.07
N ASP A 65 3.15 -0.92 6.96
CA ASP A 65 2.61 -0.18 5.82
C ASP A 65 2.17 1.22 6.25
N VAL A 66 2.62 2.26 5.53
CA VAL A 66 2.30 3.66 5.82
C VAL A 66 1.19 4.13 4.89
N ASP A 67 0.02 4.40 5.46
CA ASP A 67 -1.24 4.70 4.77
C ASP A 67 -1.94 5.93 5.37
N TYR A 68 -1.18 7.00 5.65
CA TYR A 68 -1.78 8.30 5.97
C TYR A 68 -2.36 8.95 4.71
N GLU A 69 -3.64 9.29 4.74
CA GLU A 69 -4.34 9.96 3.64
C GLU A 69 -4.59 11.45 3.90
N ARG A 70 -4.40 11.92 5.14
CA ARG A 70 -4.66 13.30 5.56
C ARG A 70 -3.52 13.82 6.43
N PHE A 71 -3.27 15.12 6.31
CA PHE A 71 -2.17 15.81 6.99
C PHE A 71 -2.76 17.01 7.73
N ALA A 72 -2.45 17.14 9.02
CA ALA A 72 -2.98 18.24 9.83
C ALA A 72 -2.49 19.60 9.29
N ALA A 73 -3.31 20.63 9.50
CA ALA A 73 -2.98 21.98 9.06
C ALA A 73 -1.64 22.45 9.66
N GLY A 74 -0.78 23.03 8.82
CA GLY A 74 0.54 23.51 9.22
C GLY A 74 1.63 22.45 9.29
N VAL A 75 1.30 21.16 9.14
CA VAL A 75 2.33 20.12 8.98
C VAL A 75 3.00 20.31 7.63
N SER A 76 4.33 20.30 7.62
CA SER A 76 5.11 20.41 6.38
C SER A 76 5.40 19.04 5.79
N VAL A 77 5.67 19.01 4.48
CA VAL A 77 6.16 17.80 3.78
C VAL A 77 7.43 17.28 4.44
N ASP A 78 8.38 18.15 4.78
CA ASP A 78 9.63 17.76 5.44
C ASP A 78 9.37 17.10 6.80
N THR A 79 8.41 17.61 7.58
CA THR A 79 8.04 17.00 8.87
C THR A 79 7.53 15.56 8.69
N PHE A 80 6.66 15.32 7.72
CA PHE A 80 6.18 13.97 7.41
C PHE A 80 7.31 13.06 6.93
N VAL A 81 8.12 13.55 5.98
CA VAL A 81 9.24 12.80 5.40
C VAL A 81 10.25 12.40 6.47
N GLU A 82 10.62 13.31 7.37
CA GLU A 82 11.54 13.02 8.46
C GLU A 82 10.93 12.08 9.50
N CYS A 83 9.66 12.24 9.85
CA CYS A 83 8.97 11.32 10.75
C CYS A 83 8.96 9.89 10.21
N VAL A 84 8.41 9.70 9.00
CA VAL A 84 8.22 8.37 8.42
C VAL A 84 9.56 7.75 8.02
N GLY A 85 10.44 8.53 7.37
CA GLY A 85 11.76 8.05 6.95
C GLY A 85 12.61 7.55 8.11
N ARG A 86 12.67 8.33 9.20
CA ARG A 86 13.41 7.93 10.43
C ARG A 86 12.74 6.77 11.15
N LEU A 87 11.41 6.68 11.14
CA LEU A 87 10.69 5.52 11.66
C LEU A 87 11.09 4.24 10.92
N LEU A 88 10.94 4.20 9.60
CA LEU A 88 11.23 3.01 8.80
C LEU A 88 12.70 2.62 8.88
N THR A 89 13.61 3.60 8.87
CA THR A 89 15.05 3.37 9.07
C THR A 89 15.34 2.68 10.40
N ARG A 90 14.74 3.16 11.51
CA ARG A 90 14.94 2.58 12.84
C ARG A 90 14.32 1.20 12.97
N LEU A 91 13.15 0.98 12.36
CA LEU A 91 12.50 -0.33 12.35
C LEU A 91 13.33 -1.35 11.56
N LYS A 92 13.85 -1.03 10.37
CA LYS A 92 14.73 -1.95 9.63
C LYS A 92 16.03 -2.25 10.38
N ALA A 93 16.58 -1.28 11.11
CA ALA A 93 17.75 -1.52 11.94
C ALA A 93 17.46 -2.48 13.12
N ALA A 94 16.29 -2.36 13.75
CA ALA A 94 15.89 -3.22 14.87
C ALA A 94 15.36 -4.60 14.42
N PHE A 95 14.75 -4.67 13.25
CA PHE A 95 14.12 -5.85 12.67
C PHE A 95 14.61 -6.01 11.21
N PRO A 96 15.80 -6.60 10.98
CA PRO A 96 16.43 -6.62 9.65
C PRO A 96 15.62 -7.26 8.52
N ASN A 97 14.67 -8.14 8.87
CA ASN A 97 13.81 -8.84 7.92
C ASN A 97 12.43 -8.17 7.73
N ILE A 98 12.17 -7.04 8.37
CA ILE A 98 10.87 -6.37 8.27
C ILE A 98 10.65 -5.80 6.87
N THR A 99 9.47 -6.10 6.31
CA THR A 99 8.99 -5.53 5.06
C THR A 99 8.34 -4.18 5.33
N THR A 100 8.61 -3.20 4.49
CA THR A 100 8.13 -1.82 4.65
C THR A 100 7.52 -1.32 3.36
N SER A 101 6.44 -0.57 3.48
CA SER A 101 5.73 -0.05 2.32
C SER A 101 5.04 1.28 2.60
N ILE A 102 4.60 1.90 1.52
CA ILE A 102 3.80 3.12 1.51
C ILE A 102 2.58 2.92 0.61
N ALA A 103 1.44 3.53 0.94
CA ALA A 103 0.18 3.36 0.22
C ALA A 103 -0.40 4.67 -0.35
N PRO A 104 0.32 5.37 -1.27
CA PRO A 104 -0.18 6.59 -1.90
C PRO A 104 -1.36 6.33 -2.86
N PHE A 105 -2.12 7.37 -3.18
CA PHE A 105 -3.15 7.35 -4.22
C PHE A 105 -3.15 8.65 -5.04
N GLU A 106 -3.96 8.72 -6.09
CA GLU A 106 -4.02 9.89 -6.99
C GLU A 106 -4.76 11.07 -6.33
N ASP A 107 -4.05 11.77 -5.46
CA ASP A 107 -4.43 13.05 -4.87
C ASP A 107 -3.19 13.95 -4.79
N ASP A 108 -3.31 15.22 -5.19
CA ASP A 108 -2.18 16.15 -5.27
C ASP A 108 -1.47 16.34 -3.93
N THR A 109 -2.23 16.35 -2.83
CA THR A 109 -1.66 16.49 -1.49
C THR A 109 -0.91 15.22 -1.13
N VAL A 110 -1.58 14.06 -1.17
CA VAL A 110 -0.97 12.76 -0.84
C VAL A 110 0.28 12.51 -1.67
N GLN A 111 0.21 12.70 -2.99
CA GLN A 111 1.33 12.56 -3.91
C GLN A 111 2.51 13.46 -3.51
N ARG A 112 2.25 14.73 -3.16
CA ARG A 112 3.31 15.66 -2.73
C ARG A 112 4.07 15.13 -1.51
N TYR A 113 3.40 14.52 -0.55
CA TYR A 113 4.03 13.95 0.65
C TYR A 113 4.79 12.65 0.35
N TYR A 114 4.15 11.67 -0.29
CA TYR A 114 4.75 10.35 -0.51
C TYR A 114 5.86 10.35 -1.56
N ARG A 115 5.78 11.18 -2.60
CA ARG A 115 6.87 11.33 -3.57
C ARG A 115 8.12 11.93 -2.95
N ALA A 116 7.95 12.90 -2.05
CA ALA A 116 9.06 13.46 -1.30
C ALA A 116 9.68 12.43 -0.33
N LEU A 117 8.84 11.60 0.31
CA LEU A 117 9.30 10.50 1.16
C LEU A 117 10.13 9.49 0.35
N TRP A 118 9.61 9.03 -0.78
CA TRP A 118 10.35 8.11 -1.66
C TRP A 118 11.69 8.68 -2.11
N SER A 119 11.71 9.94 -2.56
CA SER A 119 12.91 10.61 -3.05
C SER A 119 14.05 10.62 -2.02
N ARG A 120 13.74 10.72 -0.71
CA ARG A 120 14.75 10.76 0.36
C ARG A 120 15.02 9.41 1.04
N TYR A 121 14.02 8.52 1.11
CA TYR A 121 14.05 7.32 1.94
C TYR A 121 13.71 6.03 1.17
N SER A 122 13.78 6.00 -0.16
CA SER A 122 13.53 4.79 -0.97
C SER A 122 14.36 3.57 -0.55
N GLY A 123 15.57 3.78 -0.02
CA GLY A 123 16.44 2.70 0.48
C GLY A 123 15.89 1.91 1.67
N VAL A 124 14.83 2.40 2.33
CA VAL A 124 14.15 1.74 3.46
C VAL A 124 12.68 1.46 3.17
N ILE A 125 12.25 1.47 1.91
CA ILE A 125 10.87 1.20 1.48
C ILE A 125 10.92 0.09 0.41
N ASP A 126 10.33 -1.06 0.70
CA ASP A 126 10.42 -2.24 -0.18
C ASP A 126 9.35 -2.23 -1.29
N TYR A 127 8.17 -1.70 -1.00
CA TYR A 127 7.03 -1.68 -1.92
C TYR A 127 6.25 -0.36 -1.90
N VAL A 128 5.62 -0.05 -3.03
CA VAL A 128 4.63 1.03 -3.14
C VAL A 128 3.27 0.41 -3.46
N ASN A 129 2.37 0.46 -2.48
CA ASN A 129 0.97 0.06 -2.57
C ASN A 129 0.13 1.17 -3.17
N PHE A 130 0.39 1.52 -4.42
CA PHE A 130 -0.41 2.55 -5.05
C PHE A 130 -1.89 2.10 -5.14
N GLN A 131 -2.80 2.93 -4.64
CA GLN A 131 -4.22 2.59 -4.53
C GLN A 131 -4.96 2.81 -5.86
N PHE A 132 -4.63 2.02 -6.88
CA PHE A 132 -5.26 2.08 -8.21
C PHE A 132 -6.78 1.90 -8.18
N TYR A 133 -7.32 1.24 -7.15
CA TYR A 133 -8.76 1.13 -6.95
C TYR A 133 -9.46 2.48 -6.69
N GLY A 134 -8.71 3.55 -6.38
CA GLY A 134 -9.23 4.91 -6.26
C GLY A 134 -9.51 5.58 -7.61
N TYR A 135 -9.07 5.01 -8.74
CA TYR A 135 -9.43 5.51 -10.06
C TYR A 135 -10.91 5.24 -10.39
N GLY A 136 -11.45 5.99 -11.35
CA GLY A 136 -12.87 5.97 -11.69
C GLY A 136 -13.34 4.70 -12.40
N ALA A 137 -14.65 4.43 -12.35
CA ALA A 137 -15.31 3.26 -12.96
C ALA A 137 -15.16 3.16 -14.49
N ASN A 138 -14.83 4.27 -15.16
CA ASN A 138 -14.54 4.32 -16.59
C ASN A 138 -13.11 3.91 -16.94
N THR A 139 -12.29 3.49 -15.95
CA THR A 139 -10.92 3.03 -16.20
C THR A 139 -10.94 1.63 -16.82
N ASP A 140 -10.64 1.56 -18.11
CA ASP A 140 -10.41 0.31 -18.83
C ASP A 140 -8.95 -0.17 -18.70
N VAL A 141 -8.64 -1.35 -19.26
CA VAL A 141 -7.30 -1.94 -19.19
C VAL A 141 -6.20 -1.01 -19.74
N PRO A 142 -6.30 -0.45 -20.97
CA PRO A 142 -5.31 0.51 -21.46
C PRO A 142 -5.13 1.73 -20.55
N THR A 143 -6.22 2.28 -20.02
CA THR A 143 -6.19 3.44 -19.12
C THR A 143 -5.53 3.08 -17.79
N TYR A 144 -5.80 1.91 -17.23
CA TYR A 144 -5.12 1.41 -16.03
C TYR A 144 -3.61 1.31 -16.27
N VAL A 145 -3.19 0.70 -17.38
CA VAL A 145 -1.75 0.57 -17.72
C VAL A 145 -1.10 1.95 -17.88
N MET A 146 -1.79 2.91 -18.51
CA MET A 146 -1.32 4.30 -18.60
C MET A 146 -1.16 4.93 -17.22
N PHE A 147 -2.12 4.74 -16.31
CA PHE A 147 -1.99 5.21 -14.93
C PHE A 147 -0.84 4.50 -14.22
N TYR A 148 -0.69 3.19 -14.36
CA TYR A 148 0.40 2.43 -13.78
C TYR A 148 1.78 2.95 -14.23
N ASP A 149 1.96 3.20 -15.52
CA ASP A 149 3.19 3.78 -16.07
C ASP A 149 3.44 5.20 -15.55
N ARG A 150 2.39 6.02 -15.41
CA ARG A 150 2.50 7.35 -14.80
C ARG A 150 2.96 7.25 -13.34
N GLN A 151 2.30 6.41 -12.54
CA GLN A 151 2.57 6.32 -11.11
C GLN A 151 3.95 5.73 -10.83
N THR A 152 4.35 4.69 -11.56
CA THR A 152 5.71 4.15 -11.48
C THR A 152 6.79 5.18 -11.81
N GLY A 153 6.50 6.11 -12.73
CA GLY A 153 7.38 7.24 -13.04
C GLY A 153 7.65 8.19 -11.86
N PHE A 154 6.76 8.26 -10.87
CA PHE A 154 6.97 9.05 -9.65
C PHE A 154 7.82 8.34 -8.59
N TYR A 155 8.00 7.02 -8.71
CA TYR A 155 8.73 6.17 -7.77
C TYR A 155 9.83 5.39 -8.50
N PRO A 156 10.86 6.07 -9.04
CA PRO A 156 11.89 5.41 -9.83
C PRO A 156 12.60 4.32 -9.03
N GLY A 157 12.70 3.12 -9.61
CA GLY A 157 13.30 1.93 -8.99
C GLY A 157 12.38 1.20 -8.00
N ALA A 158 11.16 1.69 -7.76
CA ALA A 158 10.22 1.04 -6.85
C ALA A 158 9.64 -0.25 -7.41
N ARG A 159 9.24 -1.13 -6.48
CA ARG A 159 8.27 -2.20 -6.76
C ARG A 159 6.86 -1.65 -6.51
N VAL A 160 6.27 -1.00 -7.51
CA VAL A 160 4.89 -0.52 -7.45
C VAL A 160 3.94 -1.68 -7.72
N LEU A 161 3.08 -2.02 -6.77
CA LEU A 161 2.16 -3.15 -6.93
C LEU A 161 0.90 -2.72 -7.69
N ALA A 162 0.37 -3.59 -8.54
CA ALA A 162 -0.98 -3.43 -9.04
C ALA A 162 -1.98 -3.66 -7.90
N SER A 163 -3.16 -3.05 -8.00
CA SER A 163 -4.18 -3.17 -6.96
C SER A 163 -5.62 -3.04 -7.46
N LEU A 164 -6.52 -3.62 -6.69
CA LEU A 164 -7.97 -3.49 -6.81
C LEU A 164 -8.59 -3.47 -5.40
N GLN A 165 -9.89 -3.13 -5.33
CA GLN A 165 -10.66 -3.28 -4.10
C GLN A 165 -11.87 -4.20 -4.28
N THR A 166 -12.38 -4.74 -3.18
CA THR A 166 -13.51 -5.68 -3.12
C THR A 166 -14.68 -5.20 -2.26
N GLY A 167 -14.70 -3.92 -1.91
CA GLY A 167 -15.77 -3.24 -1.16
C GLY A 167 -17.13 -3.22 -1.88
N LYS A 168 -18.16 -2.75 -1.15
CA LYS A 168 -19.45 -2.38 -1.76
C LYS A 168 -19.22 -1.36 -2.87
N THR A 169 -19.94 -1.59 -3.95
CA THR A 169 -19.32 -1.77 -5.26
C THR A 169 -18.89 -0.45 -5.87
N THR A 170 -17.84 -0.56 -6.64
CA THR A 170 -17.32 0.38 -7.64
C THR A 170 -18.39 1.06 -8.51
N GLU A 171 -19.60 0.51 -8.58
CA GLU A 171 -20.75 1.11 -9.27
C GLU A 171 -21.49 2.16 -8.40
N GLU A 172 -21.57 1.96 -7.08
CA GLU A 172 -22.17 2.92 -6.13
C GLU A 172 -21.25 4.11 -5.87
N LEU A 173 -19.93 3.88 -5.90
CA LEU A 173 -18.90 4.90 -5.64
C LEU A 173 -18.20 5.43 -6.91
N GLY A 174 -18.50 4.86 -8.08
CA GLY A 174 -17.89 5.26 -9.35
C GLY A 174 -16.39 4.96 -9.45
N LEU A 175 -15.93 3.86 -8.86
CA LEU A 175 -14.52 3.45 -8.76
C LEU A 175 -14.17 2.29 -9.71
N LEU A 176 -12.89 1.95 -9.85
CA LEU A 176 -12.38 0.88 -10.70
C LEU A 176 -12.90 -0.50 -10.29
N SER A 177 -13.58 -1.21 -11.20
CA SER A 177 -14.12 -2.55 -10.90
C SER A 177 -13.02 -3.61 -10.65
N PRO A 178 -13.28 -4.61 -9.80
CA PRO A 178 -12.32 -5.69 -9.55
C PRO A 178 -11.94 -6.47 -10.82
N ASP A 179 -12.89 -6.69 -11.73
CA ASP A 179 -12.63 -7.37 -13.00
C ASP A 179 -11.64 -6.58 -13.88
N GLN A 180 -11.77 -5.24 -13.94
CA GLN A 180 -10.81 -4.39 -14.65
C GLN A 180 -9.43 -4.45 -13.99
N GLY A 181 -9.37 -4.43 -12.65
CA GLY A 181 -8.11 -4.59 -11.92
C GLY A 181 -7.38 -5.91 -12.22
N ILE A 182 -8.11 -7.03 -12.28
CA ILE A 182 -7.55 -8.33 -12.67
C ILE A 182 -7.09 -8.33 -14.13
N ALA A 183 -7.90 -7.81 -15.04
CA ALA A 183 -7.56 -7.75 -16.46
C ALA A 183 -6.32 -6.88 -16.70
N ALA A 184 -6.22 -5.75 -16.01
CA ALA A 184 -5.06 -4.88 -16.06
C ALA A 184 -3.80 -5.55 -15.51
N ALA A 185 -3.88 -6.28 -14.40
CA ALA A 185 -2.72 -7.03 -13.90
C ALA A 185 -2.25 -8.13 -14.87
N LYS A 186 -3.16 -8.83 -15.56
CA LYS A 186 -2.77 -9.75 -16.63
C LYS A 186 -2.02 -9.05 -17.75
N GLU A 187 -2.47 -7.85 -18.13
CA GLU A 187 -1.79 -7.06 -19.15
C GLU A 187 -0.41 -6.55 -18.68
N LEU A 188 -0.29 -6.11 -17.42
CA LEU A 188 0.99 -5.73 -16.83
C LEU A 188 1.96 -6.92 -16.74
N LEU A 189 1.48 -8.11 -16.38
CA LEU A 189 2.26 -9.35 -16.42
C LEU A 189 2.75 -9.63 -17.85
N ARG A 190 1.87 -9.54 -18.85
CA ARG A 190 2.21 -9.74 -20.27
C ARG A 190 3.28 -8.76 -20.76
N GLN A 191 3.29 -7.55 -20.21
CA GLN A 191 4.30 -6.51 -20.51
C GLN A 191 5.57 -6.63 -19.64
N ASN A 192 5.68 -7.64 -18.77
CA ASN A 192 6.77 -7.83 -17.81
C ASN A 192 6.95 -6.62 -16.86
N LYS A 193 5.83 -5.98 -16.48
CA LYS A 193 5.78 -4.79 -15.63
C LYS A 193 5.26 -5.04 -14.22
N LEU A 194 4.73 -6.24 -13.93
CA LEU A 194 4.06 -6.52 -12.66
C LEU A 194 5.08 -7.06 -11.62
N PRO A 195 5.41 -6.34 -10.54
CA PRO A 195 6.26 -6.88 -9.48
C PRO A 195 5.46 -7.65 -8.39
N GLY A 196 4.14 -7.49 -8.38
CA GLY A 196 3.24 -8.07 -7.39
C GLY A 196 1.87 -7.38 -7.39
N PHE A 197 0.99 -7.81 -6.48
CA PHE A 197 -0.41 -7.38 -6.42
C PHE A 197 -0.89 -7.27 -4.96
N PHE A 198 -1.74 -6.29 -4.65
CA PHE A 198 -2.47 -6.23 -3.36
C PHE A 198 -3.97 -5.95 -3.53
N ILE A 199 -4.79 -6.41 -2.58
CA ILE A 199 -6.26 -6.27 -2.60
C ILE A 199 -6.75 -5.57 -1.34
N TRP A 200 -7.61 -4.56 -1.52
CA TRP A 200 -8.34 -3.90 -0.43
C TRP A 200 -9.83 -4.33 -0.43
N SER A 201 -10.31 -5.24 0.39
CA SER A 201 -9.68 -5.89 1.53
C SER A 201 -10.34 -7.25 1.77
N ALA A 202 -9.68 -8.11 2.54
CA ALA A 202 -10.22 -9.43 2.89
C ALA A 202 -11.59 -9.36 3.60
N ASP A 203 -11.82 -8.35 4.44
CA ASP A 203 -13.11 -8.09 5.10
C ASP A 203 -14.23 -7.85 4.09
N SER A 204 -13.94 -7.05 3.07
CA SER A 204 -14.88 -6.72 2.00
C SER A 204 -15.14 -7.95 1.12
N SER A 205 -14.08 -8.68 0.75
CA SER A 205 -14.18 -9.94 0.01
C SER A 205 -15.06 -10.95 0.75
N LYS A 206 -14.86 -11.13 2.07
CA LYS A 206 -15.68 -12.04 2.90
C LYS A 206 -17.17 -11.69 2.86
N GLN A 207 -17.51 -10.41 2.83
CA GLN A 207 -18.89 -9.91 2.81
C GLN A 207 -19.50 -9.90 1.40
N SER A 208 -18.68 -9.77 0.37
CA SER A 208 -19.12 -9.74 -1.04
C SER A 208 -19.78 -11.05 -1.51
N THR A 209 -20.42 -10.98 -2.68
CA THR A 209 -20.98 -12.15 -3.39
C THR A 209 -19.91 -13.04 -4.01
N TYR A 210 -18.77 -12.48 -4.43
CA TYR A 210 -17.68 -13.22 -5.07
C TYR A 210 -16.67 -13.82 -4.08
N LYS A 211 -16.81 -13.58 -2.76
CA LYS A 211 -15.90 -14.13 -1.73
C LYS A 211 -14.44 -13.82 -2.05
N PHE A 212 -13.56 -14.81 -1.97
CA PHE A 212 -12.12 -14.66 -2.23
C PHE A 212 -11.72 -14.93 -3.69
N THR A 213 -12.66 -14.81 -4.63
CA THR A 213 -12.40 -15.14 -6.05
C THR A 213 -11.29 -14.26 -6.65
N TYR A 214 -11.24 -12.97 -6.31
CA TYR A 214 -10.24 -12.06 -6.86
C TYR A 214 -8.86 -12.29 -6.25
N GLU A 215 -8.78 -12.68 -4.98
CA GLU A 215 -7.56 -13.10 -4.31
C GLU A 215 -6.96 -14.33 -5.01
N THR A 216 -7.76 -15.37 -5.26
CA THR A 216 -7.30 -16.57 -5.98
C THR A 216 -6.79 -16.21 -7.38
N ARG A 217 -7.52 -15.38 -8.13
CA ARG A 217 -7.10 -14.94 -9.47
C ARG A 217 -5.81 -14.11 -9.43
N ALA A 218 -5.67 -13.20 -8.47
CA ALA A 218 -4.46 -12.41 -8.30
C ALA A 218 -3.26 -13.31 -7.94
N GLN A 219 -3.46 -14.32 -7.09
CA GLN A 219 -2.44 -15.32 -6.76
C GLN A 219 -2.00 -16.10 -7.99
N GLU A 220 -2.94 -16.57 -8.82
CA GLU A 220 -2.62 -17.27 -10.07
C GLU A 220 -1.82 -16.39 -11.04
N ILE A 221 -2.15 -15.10 -11.16
CA ILE A 221 -1.41 -14.16 -12.01
C ILE A 221 0.02 -14.00 -11.47
N VAL A 222 0.17 -13.73 -10.17
CA VAL A 222 1.47 -13.45 -9.58
C VAL A 222 2.35 -14.71 -9.49
N ALA A 223 1.77 -15.89 -9.36
CA ALA A 223 2.50 -17.16 -9.36
C ALA A 223 3.01 -17.58 -10.75
N ASN A 224 2.43 -17.03 -11.82
CA ASN A 224 2.86 -17.27 -13.21
C ASN A 224 3.89 -16.23 -13.70
N HIS A 225 4.59 -15.58 -12.77
CA HIS A 225 5.76 -14.73 -13.04
C HIS A 225 7.03 -15.53 -13.33
#